data_AF-A0A423CZ06-F1
#
_entry.id   AF-A0A423CZ06-F1
#
_cell.length_a   1.000
_cell.length_b   1.000
_cell.length_c   1.000
_cell.angle_alpha   90.00
_cell.angle_beta   90.00
_cell.angle_gamma   90.00
#
_symmetry.space_group_name_H-M   'P 1'
#
loop_
_entity.id
_entity.type
_entity.pdbx_description
1 polymer ?
#
loop_
_entity_poly.entity_id
_entity_poly.type
_entity_poly.pdbx_seq_one_letter_code
_entity_poly.pdbx_strand_id
1 'polypeptide(L)' 'MTAIIEDRFASGAQVSMGMDRDAGELFVFHCPAGQGCIVSKWPLDSYHMPIAMAHYEQCCELERPT' A
#
# COMPACT_ATOMS: atom_id res chain seq x y z
N MET A 1 -8.55 11.89 -9.40
CA MET A 1 -9.09 10.49 -9.52
C MET A 1 -8.12 9.54 -8.84
N THR A 2 -8.58 8.79 -7.84
CA THR A 2 -7.73 7.87 -7.08
C THR A 2 -7.93 6.43 -7.54
N ALA A 3 -6.89 5.80 -8.08
CA ALA A 3 -6.89 4.35 -8.31
C ALA A 3 -6.36 3.70 -7.03
N ILE A 4 -7.11 2.74 -6.46
CA ILE A 4 -6.74 2.04 -5.23
C ILE A 4 -6.75 0.54 -5.51
N ILE A 5 -5.65 -0.14 -5.21
CA ILE A 5 -5.57 -1.59 -5.10
C ILE A 5 -5.59 -1.92 -3.60
N GLU A 6 -6.36 -2.92 -3.20
CA GLU A 6 -6.56 -3.29 -1.80
C GLU A 6 -6.59 -4.82 -1.64
N ASP A 7 -5.85 -5.32 -0.67
CA ASP A 7 -5.87 -6.70 -0.18
C ASP A 7 -6.30 -6.71 1.30
N ARG A 8 -7.27 -7.58 1.62
CA ARG A 8 -7.73 -7.84 3.00
C ARG A 8 -7.38 -9.27 3.38
N PHE A 9 -6.84 -9.44 4.58
CA PHE A 9 -6.32 -10.71 5.06
C PHE A 9 -7.23 -11.31 6.13
N ALA A 10 -7.26 -12.65 6.22
CA ALA A 10 -8.02 -13.36 7.23
C ALA A 10 -7.55 -13.08 8.67
N SER A 11 -6.29 -12.63 8.84
CA SER A 11 -5.76 -12.12 10.09
C SER A 11 -6.50 -10.88 10.61
N GLY A 12 -7.23 -10.18 9.73
CA GLY A 12 -7.81 -8.87 9.99
C GLY A 12 -6.92 -7.71 9.53
N ALA A 13 -5.76 -8.00 8.92
CA ALA A 13 -4.91 -6.98 8.32
C ALA A 13 -5.46 -6.49 6.97
N GLN A 14 -5.04 -5.31 6.56
CA GLN A 14 -5.37 -4.69 5.29
C GLN A 14 -4.12 -4.01 4.72
N VAL A 15 -3.89 -4.21 3.42
CA VAL A 15 -2.85 -3.49 2.67
C VAL A 15 -3.52 -2.83 1.48
N SER A 16 -3.28 -1.54 1.27
CA SER A 16 -3.79 -0.83 0.09
C SER A 16 -2.71 0.06 -0.50
N MET A 17 -2.75 0.22 -1.81
CA MET A 17 -1.94 1.20 -2.53
C MET A 17 -2.87 2.11 -3.29
N GLY A 18 -2.62 3.42 -3.22
CA GLY A 18 -3.35 4.37 -4.03
C GLY A 18 -2.46 5.43 -4.67
N MET A 19 -3.04 6.04 -5.70
CA MET A 19 -2.39 7.08 -6.50
C MET A 19 -3.30 8.31 -6.54
N ASP A 20 -2.82 9.44 -6.04
CA ASP A 20 -3.47 10.73 -6.21
C ASP A 20 -2.80 11.47 -7.37
N ARG A 21 -3.48 11.50 -8.52
CA ARG A 21 -3.00 12.18 -9.72
C ARG A 21 -3.05 13.70 -9.62
N ASP A 22 -3.92 14.22 -8.78
CA ASP A 22 -4.13 15.66 -8.62
C ASP A 22 -3.06 16.24 -7.68
N ALA A 23 -2.69 15.49 -6.63
CA ALA A 23 -1.60 15.82 -5.72
C ALA A 23 -0.22 15.36 -6.23
N GLY A 24 -0.17 14.45 -7.20
CA GLY A 24 1.09 13.85 -7.66
C GLY A 24 1.72 12.94 -6.61
N GLU A 25 0.91 12.16 -5.89
CA GLU A 25 1.36 11.32 -4.77
C GLU A 25 1.00 9.85 -4.96
N LEU A 26 1.88 8.99 -4.47
CA LEU A 26 1.70 7.55 -4.29
C LEU A 26 1.71 7.22 -2.81
N PHE A 27 0.83 6.33 -2.39
CA PHE A 27 0.76 5.91 -1.00
C PHE A 27 0.48 4.43 -0.89
N VAL A 28 1.13 3.80 0.09
CA VAL A 28 0.84 2.43 0.52
C VAL A 28 0.44 2.50 2.00
N PHE A 29 -0.73 1.95 2.31
CA PHE A 29 -1.22 1.75 3.66
C PHE A 29 -1.03 0.29 4.04
N HIS A 30 -0.31 0.03 5.13
CA HIS A 30 -0.22 -1.28 5.76
C HIS A 30 -0.86 -1.18 7.14
N CYS A 31 -2.00 -1.84 7.32
CA CYS A 31 -2.76 -1.86 8.56
C CYS A 31 -2.78 -3.30 9.11
N PRO A 32 -1.78 -3.70 9.92
CA PRO A 32 -1.78 -5.00 10.58
C PRO A 32 -2.96 -5.13 11.55
N ALA A 33 -3.42 -6.35 11.78
CA ALA A 33 -4.53 -6.63 12.67
C ALA A 33 -4.26 -6.15 14.11
N GLY A 34 -5.14 -5.30 14.65
CA GLY A 34 -5.02 -4.76 16.00
C GLY A 34 -3.90 -3.72 16.18
N GLN A 35 -3.29 -3.26 15.09
CA GLN A 35 -2.25 -2.22 15.10
C GLN A 35 -2.75 -0.96 14.35
N GLY A 36 -2.02 0.14 14.51
CA GLY A 36 -2.24 1.35 13.70
C GLY A 36 -1.75 1.15 12.26
N CYS A 37 -2.30 1.93 11.32
CA CYS A 37 -1.85 1.90 9.94
C CYS A 37 -0.51 2.62 9.76
N ILE A 38 0.41 1.95 9.09
CA ILE A 38 1.68 2.51 8.60
C ILE A 38 1.42 3.04 7.20
N VAL A 39 1.81 4.29 6.96
CA VAL A 39 1.62 4.96 5.67
C VAL A 39 2.98 5.31 5.09
N SER A 40 3.28 4.72 3.93
CA SER A 40 4.46 5.03 3.13
C SER A 40 4.04 5.89 1.94
N LYS A 41 4.77 6.99 1.69
CA LYS A 41 4.40 7.98 0.65
C LYS A 41 5.58 8.28 -0.26
N TRP A 42 5.30 8.42 -1.56
CA TRP A 42 6.26 8.81 -2.59
C TRP A 42 5.66 9.80 -3.60
N PRO A 43 6.50 10.51 -4.38
CA PRO A 43 6.05 11.22 -5.57
C PRO A 43 5.44 10.27 -6.61
N LEU A 44 4.42 10.72 -7.33
CA LEU A 44 3.86 10.02 -8.48
C LEU A 44 4.72 10.26 -9.72
N ASP A 45 5.77 9.45 -9.85
CA ASP A 45 6.62 9.42 -11.03
C ASP A 45 7.03 7.98 -11.39
N SER A 46 7.61 7.81 -12.58
CA SER A 46 8.02 6.50 -13.10
C SER A 46 9.12 5.82 -12.28
N TYR A 47 9.87 6.58 -11.48
CA TYR A 47 10.95 6.06 -10.65
C TYR A 47 10.41 5.45 -9.35
N HIS A 48 9.46 6.13 -8.72
CA HIS A 48 8.88 5.70 -7.45
C HIS A 48 7.72 4.71 -7.59
N MET A 49 7.01 4.70 -8.73
CA MET A 49 5.98 3.71 -9.04
C MET A 49 6.41 2.25 -8.75
N PRO A 50 7.52 1.73 -9.32
CA PRO A 50 7.94 0.35 -9.05
C PRO A 50 8.35 0.13 -7.59
N ILE A 51 8.84 1.16 -6.90
CA ILE A 51 9.22 1.09 -5.47
C ILE A 51 7.95 0.94 -4.61
N ALA A 52 6.93 1.75 -4.86
CA ALA A 52 5.65 1.68 -4.17
C ALA A 52 4.97 0.32 -4.41
N MET A 53 5.02 -0.20 -5.64
CA MET A 53 4.49 -1.53 -5.97
C MET A 53 5.25 -2.65 -5.25
N ALA A 54 6.58 -2.64 -5.25
CA ALA A 54 7.37 -3.63 -4.53
C ALA A 54 7.12 -3.60 -3.01
N HIS A 55 6.96 -2.40 -2.44
CA HIS A 55 6.62 -2.25 -1.02
C HIS A 55 5.21 -2.78 -0.71
N TYR A 56 4.24 -2.50 -1.58
CA TYR A 56 2.90 -3.07 -1.48
C TYR A 56 2.93 -4.60 -1.45
N GLU A 57 3.64 -5.22 -2.40
CA GLU A 57 3.76 -6.68 -2.47
C GLU A 57 4.43 -7.25 -1.22
N GLN A 58 5.51 -6.61 -0.73
CA GLN A 58 6.16 -7.01 0.52
C GLN A 58 5.21 -6.95 1.71
N CYS A 59 4.41 -5.88 1.85
CA CYS A 59 3.40 -5.78 2.91
C CYS A 59 2.35 -6.88 2.79
N CYS A 60 1.92 -7.21 1.58
CA CYS A 60 0.99 -8.32 1.36
C CYS A 60 1.60 -9.67 1.74
N GLU A 61 2.86 -9.93 1.42
CA GLU A 61 3.55 -11.17 1.79
C GLU A 61 3.70 -11.34 3.30
N LEU A 62 3.91 -10.25 4.04
CA LEU A 62 3.98 -10.29 5.51
C LEU A 62 2.66 -10.72 6.16
N GLU A 63 1.52 -10.43 5.52
CA GLU A 63 0.19 -10.75 6.04
C GLU A 63 -0.40 -12.04 5.47
N ARG A 64 0.23 -12.62 4.44
CA ARG A 64 -0.18 -13.93 3.91
C ARG A 64 0.14 -15.01 4.95
N PRO A 65 -0.80 -15.94 5.22
CA PRO A 65 -0.51 -17.07 6.08
C PRO A 65 0.63 -17.92 5.47
N THR A 66 1.63 -18.25 6.29
CA THR A 66 2.72 -19.18 5.97
C THR A 66 2.22 -20.61 5.82
#